data_AF-A0A8B8TN90-F1
#
_entry.id   AF-A0A8B8TN90-F1
#
_cell.length_a   1.000
_cell.length_b   1.000
_cell.length_c   1.000
_cell.angle_alpha   90.00
_cell.angle_beta   90.00
_cell.angle_gamma   90.00
#
_symmetry.space_group_name_H-M   'P 1'
#
loop_
_entity.id
_entity.type
_entity.pdbx_description
1 polymer ?
#
loop_
_entity_poly.entity_id
_entity_poly.type
_entity_poly.pdbx_seq_one_letter_code
_entity_poly.pdbx_strand_id
1 'polypeptide(L)'
;MTPTLTALLCLEHNTGRYRCYYHSLTSRSQDSDALVLRMSGWLRGIPSLSVQPGSMVASGQSVTLLCQSRISMDTFLLFKEGAAHPPLRLRSKFQGGQYRAEFSLSPVTAAHGGTYRCYSSLNTSPYLLSQPSDPLKLPVSGGAPGLRWYVNVPITGSVAFVVIVLLLLLLIRYLCQERRRKSDAAENDTQPAEGVQLDHQAAPSTCPQDVTHSTLRWETIAAPPSRSGEPPAEPTLYATLAIH
;
A
#
# COMPACT_ATOMS: atom_id res chain seq x y z
N MET A 1 -16.10 -15.37 -20.51
CA MET A 1 -15.86 -14.21 -21.39
C MET A 1 -16.39 -12.98 -20.70
N THR A 2 -15.54 -11.99 -20.39
CA THR A 2 -15.98 -10.70 -19.86
C THR A 2 -16.56 -9.87 -21.02
N PRO A 3 -17.81 -9.37 -20.94
CA PRO A 3 -18.33 -8.48 -21.97
C PRO A 3 -17.51 -7.18 -21.97
N THR A 4 -16.93 -6.83 -23.12
CA THR A 4 -16.17 -5.59 -23.33
C THR A 4 -17.00 -4.61 -24.16
N LEU A 5 -17.32 -3.46 -23.58
CA LEU A 5 -17.91 -2.32 -24.28
C LEU A 5 -16.78 -1.37 -24.70
N THR A 6 -16.58 -1.18 -26.00
CA THR A 6 -15.58 -0.24 -26.53
C THR A 6 -16.28 1.01 -27.04
N ALA A 7 -16.03 2.15 -26.40
CA ALA A 7 -16.44 3.45 -26.93
C ALA A 7 -15.40 3.92 -27.96
N LEU A 8 -15.82 4.12 -29.20
CA LEU A 8 -14.94 4.57 -30.29
C LEU A 8 -14.75 6.09 -30.30
N LEU A 9 -15.66 6.84 -29.66
CA LEU A 9 -15.65 8.30 -29.59
C LEU A 9 -16.21 8.79 -28.24
N CYS A 10 -15.59 9.83 -27.67
CA CYS A 10 -16.05 10.53 -26.47
C CYS A 10 -17.08 11.60 -26.84
N LEU A 11 -18.35 11.20 -27.00
CA LEU A 11 -19.45 12.10 -27.36
C LEU A 11 -20.39 12.30 -26.16
N GLU A 12 -21.10 13.44 -26.12
CA GLU A 12 -22.02 13.76 -25.03
C GLU A 12 -23.10 12.69 -24.81
N HIS A 13 -23.63 12.11 -25.90
CA HIS A 13 -24.64 11.06 -25.85
C HIS A 13 -24.12 9.71 -25.33
N ASN A 14 -22.80 9.54 -25.20
CA ASN A 14 -22.17 8.37 -24.58
C ASN A 14 -22.02 8.53 -23.07
N THR A 15 -22.48 9.65 -22.51
CA THR A 15 -22.53 9.86 -21.06
C THR A 15 -23.82 9.30 -20.48
N GLY A 16 -23.78 8.85 -19.23
CA GLY A 16 -24.96 8.30 -18.59
C GLY A 16 -24.66 7.18 -17.62
N ARG A 17 -25.72 6.48 -17.21
CA ARG A 17 -25.66 5.35 -16.28
C ARG A 17 -25.97 4.06 -17.03
N TYR A 18 -24.96 3.20 -17.13
CA TYR A 18 -25.00 1.94 -17.85
C TYR A 18 -25.11 0.78 -16.86
N ARG A 19 -25.77 -0.30 -17.26
CA ARG A 19 -25.81 -1.56 -16.52
C ARG A 19 -25.64 -2.69 -17.53
N CYS A 20 -24.98 -3.76 -17.10
CA CYS A 20 -24.85 -4.97 -17.88
C CYS A 20 -25.81 -6.02 -17.33
N TYR A 21 -26.38 -6.83 -18.21
CA TYR A 21 -27.09 -8.04 -17.83
C TYR A 21 -26.75 -9.13 -18.83
N TYR A 22 -26.86 -10.37 -18.40
CA TYR A 22 -26.72 -11.53 -19.25
C TYR A 22 -28.09 -11.97 -19.75
N HIS A 23 -28.17 -12.33 -21.03
CA HIS A 23 -29.40 -12.82 -21.65
C HIS A 23 -29.12 -14.19 -22.28
N SER A 24 -29.88 -15.19 -21.82
CA SER A 24 -29.95 -16.52 -22.43
C SER A 24 -31.22 -16.65 -23.27
N LEU A 25 -31.36 -17.73 -24.02
CA LEU A 25 -32.52 -17.98 -24.90
C LEU A 25 -33.87 -17.91 -24.18
N THR A 26 -33.90 -18.21 -22.88
CA THR A 26 -35.15 -18.30 -22.09
C THR A 26 -35.15 -17.44 -20.83
N SER A 27 -34.04 -16.81 -20.47
CA SER A 27 -33.92 -16.11 -19.19
C SER A 27 -32.97 -14.91 -19.24
N ARG A 28 -33.28 -13.91 -18.43
CA ARG A 28 -32.46 -12.72 -18.22
C ARG A 28 -31.92 -12.72 -16.79
N SER A 29 -30.63 -12.42 -16.63
CA SER A 29 -30.03 -12.25 -15.30
C SER A 29 -30.48 -10.96 -14.64
N GLN A 30 -30.16 -10.82 -13.35
CA GLN A 30 -30.19 -9.52 -12.69
C GLN A 30 -29.19 -8.55 -13.34
N ASP A 31 -29.49 -7.26 -13.27
CA ASP A 31 -28.58 -6.20 -13.71
C ASP A 31 -27.35 -6.09 -12.80
N SER A 32 -26.21 -5.73 -13.38
CA SER A 32 -24.99 -5.41 -12.66
C SER A 32 -25.10 -4.09 -11.89
N ASP A 33 -24.10 -3.85 -11.03
CA ASP A 33 -23.79 -2.50 -10.57
C ASP A 33 -23.65 -1.55 -11.76
N ALA A 34 -24.07 -0.31 -11.54
CA ALA A 34 -24.13 0.63 -12.63
C ALA A 34 -22.77 1.27 -12.90
N LEU A 35 -22.39 1.42 -14.16
CA LEU A 35 -21.25 2.20 -14.58
C LEU A 35 -21.72 3.59 -15.01
N VAL A 36 -21.22 4.63 -14.37
CA VAL A 36 -21.51 6.02 -14.72
C VAL A 36 -20.38 6.55 -15.61
N LEU A 37 -20.72 6.89 -16.84
CA LEU A 37 -19.81 7.54 -17.79
C LEU A 37 -20.03 9.04 -17.73
N ARG A 38 -18.94 9.80 -17.57
CA ARG A 38 -18.96 11.26 -17.53
C ARG A 38 -17.95 11.85 -18.50
N MET A 39 -18.34 12.95 -19.12
CA MET A 39 -17.48 13.68 -20.05
C MET A 39 -16.89 14.91 -19.35
N SER A 40 -15.59 15.10 -19.48
CA SER A 40 -14.86 16.24 -18.92
C SER A 40 -14.65 17.35 -19.95
N GLY A 41 -14.38 18.57 -19.46
CA GLY A 41 -14.11 19.74 -20.30
C GLY A 41 -15.33 20.42 -20.91
N TRP A 42 -16.55 20.01 -20.55
CA TRP A 42 -17.79 20.58 -21.10
C TRP A 42 -18.28 21.80 -20.33
N LEU A 43 -18.26 21.73 -19.00
CA LEU A 43 -18.69 22.85 -18.16
C LEU A 43 -17.58 23.90 -18.08
N ARG A 44 -17.97 25.19 -18.09
CA ARG A 44 -17.01 26.29 -17.99
C ARG A 44 -16.35 26.35 -16.61
N GLY A 45 -15.08 26.72 -16.60
CA GLY A 45 -14.29 26.88 -15.39
C GLY A 45 -13.31 25.76 -15.17
N ILE A 46 -12.21 26.10 -14.50
CA ILE A 46 -11.17 25.17 -14.06
C ILE A 46 -11.14 25.28 -12.53
N PRO A 47 -11.50 24.23 -11.79
CA PRO A 47 -11.41 24.26 -10.34
C PRO A 47 -9.94 24.20 -9.90
N SER A 48 -9.62 24.77 -8.76
CA SER A 48 -8.31 24.58 -8.11
C SER A 48 -8.37 23.44 -7.10
N LEU A 49 -7.26 22.71 -6.95
CA LEU A 49 -7.10 21.64 -5.98
C LEU A 49 -5.88 21.92 -5.12
N SER A 50 -6.06 21.93 -3.81
CA SER A 50 -4.98 22.11 -2.83
C SER A 50 -5.09 21.09 -1.69
N VAL A 51 -4.07 21.06 -0.85
CA VAL A 51 -3.95 20.12 0.26
C VAL A 51 -3.60 20.86 1.54
N GLN A 52 -4.24 20.47 2.64
CA GLN A 52 -4.01 21.03 3.97
C GLN A 52 -3.75 19.89 4.98
N PRO A 53 -2.78 20.03 5.89
CA PRO A 53 -1.90 21.19 6.12
C PRO A 53 -0.73 21.33 5.11
N GLY A 54 -0.44 20.29 4.33
CA GLY A 54 0.66 20.28 3.35
C GLY A 54 0.68 19.00 2.51
N SER A 55 1.60 18.91 1.56
CA SER A 55 1.63 17.83 0.56
C SER A 55 2.26 16.52 1.04
N MET A 56 3.13 16.55 2.05
CA MET A 56 3.74 15.34 2.61
C MET A 56 2.95 14.89 3.85
N VAL A 57 2.47 13.65 3.82
CA VAL A 57 1.62 13.10 4.90
C VAL A 57 2.18 11.77 5.39
N ALA A 58 2.31 11.63 6.71
CA ALA A 58 2.65 10.35 7.32
C ALA A 58 1.41 9.47 7.47
N SER A 59 1.59 8.15 7.38
CA SER A 59 0.51 7.20 7.65
C SER A 59 -0.08 7.42 9.05
N GLY A 60 -1.40 7.32 9.18
CA GLY A 60 -2.14 7.54 10.43
C GLY A 60 -2.57 8.99 10.69
N GLN A 61 -2.06 9.97 9.93
CA GLN A 61 -2.50 11.36 10.04
C GLN A 61 -3.82 11.60 9.26
N SER A 62 -4.42 12.77 9.47
CA SER A 62 -5.55 13.27 8.68
C SER A 62 -5.04 14.31 7.68
N VAL A 63 -5.54 14.26 6.45
CA VAL A 63 -5.27 15.26 5.42
C VAL A 63 -6.57 15.67 4.75
N THR A 64 -6.69 16.95 4.39
CA THR A 64 -7.86 17.45 3.64
C THR A 64 -7.41 17.93 2.28
N LEU A 65 -8.07 17.41 1.24
CA LEU A 65 -7.97 17.88 -0.14
C LEU A 65 -9.09 18.89 -0.38
N LEU A 66 -8.72 20.12 -0.67
CA LEU A 66 -9.64 21.25 -0.84
C LEU A 66 -9.78 21.59 -2.31
N CYS A 67 -10.99 21.46 -2.83
CA CYS A 67 -11.34 21.85 -4.18
C CYS A 67 -12.15 23.15 -4.19
N GLN A 68 -11.82 24.09 -5.07
CA GLN A 68 -12.45 25.42 -5.11
C GLN A 68 -12.71 25.92 -6.53
N SER A 69 -13.74 26.75 -6.68
CA SER A 69 -14.05 27.46 -7.92
C SER A 69 -14.68 28.82 -7.62
N ARG A 70 -14.37 29.82 -8.45
CA ARG A 70 -15.04 31.12 -8.44
C ARG A 70 -16.39 31.08 -9.17
N ILE A 71 -16.58 30.11 -10.05
CA ILE A 71 -17.82 29.91 -10.79
C ILE A 71 -18.75 29.05 -9.93
N SER A 72 -20.05 29.39 -9.95
CA SER A 72 -21.07 28.62 -9.25
C SER A 72 -21.12 27.18 -9.73
N MET A 73 -21.01 26.24 -8.79
CA MET A 73 -20.99 24.80 -9.02
C MET A 73 -21.77 24.13 -7.90
N ASP A 74 -22.55 23.08 -8.21
CA ASP A 74 -23.36 22.40 -7.19
C ASP A 74 -22.57 21.31 -6.47
N THR A 75 -21.69 20.63 -7.19
CA THR A 75 -20.91 19.50 -6.65
C THR A 75 -19.49 19.51 -7.18
N PHE A 76 -18.58 19.01 -6.34
CA PHE A 76 -17.20 18.72 -6.70
C PHE A 76 -16.96 17.23 -6.64
N LEU A 77 -16.08 16.76 -7.52
CA LEU A 77 -15.66 15.38 -7.63
C LEU A 77 -14.15 15.27 -7.55
N LEU A 78 -13.66 14.42 -6.67
CA LEU A 78 -12.25 14.14 -6.51
C LEU A 78 -11.93 12.76 -7.09
N PHE A 79 -11.13 12.76 -8.15
CA PHE A 79 -10.64 11.57 -8.81
C PHE A 79 -9.20 11.30 -8.39
N LYS A 80 -8.89 10.02 -8.19
CA LYS A 80 -7.52 9.53 -8.06
C LYS A 80 -7.15 8.79 -9.34
N GLU A 81 -6.04 9.15 -9.96
CA GLU A 81 -5.55 8.46 -11.15
C GLU A 81 -5.34 6.96 -10.88
N GLY A 82 -5.79 6.11 -11.80
CA GLY A 82 -5.66 4.66 -11.70
C GLY A 82 -6.56 3.99 -10.65
N ALA A 83 -7.46 4.73 -9.99
CA ALA A 83 -8.41 4.13 -9.06
C ALA A 83 -9.57 3.47 -9.81
N ALA A 84 -9.84 2.20 -9.47
CA ALA A 84 -11.04 1.49 -9.92
C ALA A 84 -12.30 1.91 -9.15
N HIS A 85 -12.13 2.54 -7.98
CA HIS A 85 -13.22 2.96 -7.12
C HIS A 85 -13.90 4.23 -7.65
N PRO A 86 -15.17 4.45 -7.29
CA PRO A 86 -15.88 5.66 -7.67
C PRO A 86 -15.19 6.91 -7.10
N PRO A 87 -15.25 8.06 -7.79
CA PRO A 87 -14.71 9.32 -7.30
C PRO A 87 -15.48 9.77 -6.06
N LEU A 88 -14.78 10.44 -5.15
CA LEU A 88 -15.46 11.07 -4.02
C LEU A 88 -16.28 12.25 -4.54
N ARG A 89 -17.51 12.39 -4.08
CA ARG A 89 -18.43 13.47 -4.49
C ARG A 89 -18.92 14.21 -3.27
N LEU A 90 -18.78 15.54 -3.28
CA LEU A 90 -19.29 16.40 -2.23
C LEU A 90 -20.08 17.57 -2.82
N ARG A 91 -21.09 18.04 -2.08
CA ARG A 91 -21.79 19.29 -2.40
C ARG A 91 -20.86 20.46 -2.14
N SER A 92 -20.95 21.46 -3.01
CA SER A 92 -20.21 22.70 -2.80
C SER A 92 -20.80 23.48 -1.62
N LYS A 93 -19.95 24.28 -0.99
CA LYS A 93 -20.32 25.29 0.00
C LYS A 93 -19.77 26.63 -0.47
N PHE A 94 -20.58 27.69 -0.39
CA PHE A 94 -20.11 29.03 -0.68
C PHE A 94 -19.49 29.65 0.57
N GLN A 95 -18.20 29.96 0.53
CA GLN A 95 -17.47 30.54 1.65
C GLN A 95 -16.31 31.37 1.12
N GLY A 96 -16.08 32.57 1.67
CA GLY A 96 -14.98 33.45 1.27
C GLY A 96 -15.00 33.84 -0.21
N GLY A 97 -16.19 34.02 -0.79
CA GLY A 97 -16.36 34.40 -2.20
C GLY A 97 -16.11 33.27 -3.21
N GLN A 98 -15.95 32.02 -2.74
CA GLN A 98 -15.69 30.86 -3.60
C GLN A 98 -16.59 29.69 -3.23
N TYR A 99 -16.92 28.87 -4.23
CA TYR A 99 -17.56 27.57 -4.05
C TYR A 99 -16.48 26.54 -3.77
N ARG A 100 -16.60 25.81 -2.66
CA ARG A 100 -15.56 24.87 -2.22
C ARG A 100 -16.11 23.54 -1.71
N ALA A 101 -15.29 22.51 -1.72
CA ALA A 101 -15.54 21.23 -1.07
C ALA A 101 -14.27 20.67 -0.44
N GLU A 102 -14.39 20.14 0.78
CA GLU A 102 -13.29 19.62 1.59
C GLU A 102 -13.40 18.09 1.68
N PHE A 103 -12.48 17.38 1.05
CA PHE A 103 -12.39 15.93 1.05
C PHE A 103 -11.36 15.49 2.10
N SER A 104 -11.83 15.08 3.27
CA SER A 104 -10.95 14.58 4.34
C SER A 104 -10.62 13.11 4.16
N LEU A 105 -9.33 12.77 4.24
CA LEU A 105 -8.81 11.42 4.25
C LEU A 105 -8.23 11.15 5.65
N SER A 106 -8.87 10.27 6.42
CA SER A 106 -8.46 9.95 7.79
C SER A 106 -8.92 8.54 8.19
N PRO A 107 -8.05 7.70 8.77
CA PRO A 107 -6.59 7.84 8.82
C PRO A 107 -5.96 7.58 7.44
N VAL A 108 -4.92 8.33 7.10
CA VAL A 108 -4.19 8.14 5.85
C VAL A 108 -3.40 6.83 5.87
N THR A 109 -3.42 6.12 4.75
CA THR A 109 -2.71 4.86 4.52
C THR A 109 -1.96 4.93 3.19
N ALA A 110 -1.05 3.99 2.93
CA ALA A 110 -0.33 3.94 1.65
C ALA A 110 -1.27 3.90 0.42
N ALA A 111 -2.47 3.30 0.56
CA ALA A 111 -3.48 3.27 -0.51
C ALA A 111 -4.04 4.66 -0.87
N HIS A 112 -3.90 5.65 0.01
CA HIS A 112 -4.27 7.04 -0.28
C HIS A 112 -3.20 7.80 -1.07
N GLY A 113 -1.99 7.25 -1.21
CA GLY A 113 -0.94 7.88 -2.02
C GLY A 113 -1.26 7.84 -3.52
N GLY A 114 -0.99 8.92 -4.24
CA GLY A 114 -1.19 9.00 -5.69
C GLY A 114 -1.44 10.41 -6.22
N THR A 115 -1.84 10.51 -7.48
CA THR A 115 -2.21 11.78 -8.13
C THR A 115 -3.72 11.98 -8.08
N TYR A 116 -4.16 13.17 -7.66
CA TYR A 116 -5.55 13.55 -7.59
C TYR A 116 -5.86 14.68 -8.57
N ARG A 117 -7.08 14.68 -9.12
CA ARG A 117 -7.67 15.80 -9.85
C ARG A 117 -9.07 16.08 -9.36
N CYS A 118 -9.43 17.35 -9.32
CA CYS A 118 -10.78 17.78 -9.02
C CYS A 118 -11.53 18.20 -10.28
N TYR A 119 -12.81 17.90 -10.31
CA TYR A 119 -13.77 18.37 -11.30
C TYR A 119 -14.96 18.98 -10.59
N SER A 120 -15.69 19.85 -11.27
CA SER A 120 -16.96 20.41 -10.81
C SER A 120 -18.10 20.00 -11.73
N SER A 121 -19.30 19.90 -11.17
CA SER A 121 -20.51 19.47 -11.87
C SER A 121 -21.73 20.21 -11.37
N LEU A 122 -22.70 20.39 -12.26
CA LEU A 122 -24.01 20.96 -11.97
C LEU A 122 -25.03 19.83 -11.80
N ASN A 123 -25.98 20.01 -10.89
CA ASN A 123 -27.05 19.04 -10.68
C ASN A 123 -27.97 18.91 -11.90
N THR A 124 -28.07 19.96 -12.72
CA THR A 124 -28.81 19.96 -13.99
C THR A 124 -28.16 19.09 -15.06
N SER A 125 -26.86 18.82 -14.97
CA SER A 125 -26.08 18.06 -15.94
C SER A 125 -25.05 17.16 -15.24
N PRO A 126 -25.50 16.12 -14.49
CA PRO A 126 -24.65 15.35 -13.57
C PRO A 126 -23.59 14.46 -14.27
N TYR A 127 -23.74 14.23 -15.58
CA TYR A 127 -22.80 13.45 -16.39
C TYR A 127 -21.78 14.32 -17.12
N LEU A 128 -21.92 15.65 -17.02
CA LEU A 128 -21.00 16.62 -17.60
C LEU A 128 -20.17 17.22 -16.47
N LEU A 129 -18.88 17.33 -16.73
CA LEU A 129 -17.89 17.85 -15.80
C LEU A 129 -17.21 19.07 -16.42
N SER A 130 -16.64 19.91 -15.55
CA SER A 130 -15.74 20.97 -15.95
C SER A 130 -14.41 20.43 -16.46
N GLN A 131 -13.51 21.33 -16.83
CA GLN A 131 -12.11 20.96 -17.06
C GLN A 131 -11.48 20.48 -15.74
N PRO A 132 -10.50 19.55 -15.81
CA PRO A 132 -9.78 19.11 -14.63
C PRO A 132 -9.00 20.24 -13.96
N SER A 133 -8.87 20.18 -12.63
CA SER A 133 -7.84 20.94 -11.93
C SER A 133 -6.44 20.48 -12.33
N ASP A 134 -5.44 21.29 -11.98
CA ASP A 134 -4.05 20.83 -11.99
C ASP A 134 -3.89 19.55 -11.14
N PRO A 135 -3.03 18.62 -11.57
CA PRO A 135 -2.78 17.39 -10.84
C PRO A 135 -2.07 17.64 -9.53
N LEU A 136 -2.59 17.05 -8.45
CA LEU A 136 -1.99 17.13 -7.12
C LEU A 136 -1.45 15.76 -6.71
N LYS A 137 -0.12 15.64 -6.56
CA LYS A 137 0.53 14.43 -6.05
C LYS A 137 0.53 14.43 -4.52
N LEU A 138 -0.06 13.40 -3.93
CA LEU A 138 -0.09 13.17 -2.48
C LEU A 138 0.85 11.99 -2.14
N PRO A 139 2.11 12.24 -1.78
CA PRO A 139 3.00 11.21 -1.24
C PRO A 139 2.56 10.82 0.18
N VAL A 140 2.46 9.51 0.42
CA VAL A 140 2.23 8.95 1.76
C VAL A 140 3.48 8.21 2.20
N SER A 141 4.11 8.67 3.28
CA SER A 141 5.28 7.99 3.83
C SER A 141 4.84 6.71 4.57
N GLY A 142 5.26 5.57 4.04
CA GLY A 142 5.05 4.24 4.62
C GLY A 142 5.98 3.98 5.80
N GLY A 143 5.93 4.82 6.82
CA GLY A 143 6.55 4.54 8.10
C GLY A 143 5.50 4.01 9.05
N ALA A 144 5.48 2.71 9.33
CA ALA A 144 4.79 2.22 10.52
C ALA A 144 5.39 2.96 11.72
N PRO A 145 4.60 3.70 12.53
CA PRO A 145 5.11 4.43 13.69
C PRO A 145 5.77 3.52 14.75
N GLY A 146 5.75 2.20 14.56
CA GLY A 146 6.31 1.19 15.45
C GLY A 146 7.51 0.39 14.95
N LEU A 147 8.10 0.62 13.77
CA LEU A 147 9.33 -0.14 13.37
C LEU A 147 10.63 0.63 13.54
N ARG A 148 10.57 1.96 13.69
CA ARG A 148 11.77 2.79 13.89
C ARG A 148 12.48 2.59 15.23
N TRP A 149 11.76 2.11 16.26
CA TRP A 149 12.36 1.77 17.56
C TRP A 149 12.99 0.38 17.57
N TYR A 150 12.48 -0.55 16.73
CA TYR A 150 12.97 -1.93 16.67
C TYR A 150 14.34 -2.03 16.00
N VAL A 151 14.62 -1.18 15.01
CA VAL A 151 15.90 -1.21 14.27
C VAL A 151 17.08 -0.57 15.01
N ASN A 152 16.86 0.13 16.13
CA ASN A 152 17.89 0.84 16.88
C ASN A 152 18.24 0.21 18.24
N VAL A 153 17.96 -1.08 18.45
CA VAL A 153 18.31 -1.80 19.68
C VAL A 153 18.92 -3.17 19.32
N PRO A 154 20.21 -3.44 19.58
CA PRO A 154 21.38 -2.70 19.13
C PRO A 154 22.49 -3.61 18.53
N ILE A 155 23.28 -3.13 17.58
CA ILE A 155 24.57 -3.77 17.21
C ILE A 155 25.56 -3.74 18.39
N THR A 156 25.37 -2.83 19.37
CA THR A 156 26.12 -2.74 20.63
C THR A 156 25.74 -3.77 21.70
N GLY A 157 24.59 -4.45 21.56
CA GLY A 157 24.20 -5.54 22.47
C GLY A 157 25.01 -6.81 22.25
N SER A 158 25.56 -6.99 21.05
CA SER A 158 26.26 -8.20 20.63
C SER A 158 27.60 -8.39 21.36
N VAL A 159 28.37 -7.32 21.58
CA VAL A 159 29.69 -7.44 22.25
C VAL A 159 29.52 -7.69 23.75
N ALA A 160 28.62 -6.96 24.41
CA ALA A 160 28.33 -7.18 25.82
C ALA A 160 27.74 -8.58 26.05
N PHE A 161 26.85 -9.05 25.18
CA PHE A 161 26.31 -10.41 25.24
C PHE A 161 27.40 -11.47 25.04
N VAL A 162 28.31 -11.30 24.08
CA VAL A 162 29.45 -12.21 23.87
C VAL A 162 30.38 -12.24 25.08
N VAL A 163 30.69 -11.08 25.69
CA VAL A 163 31.52 -11.01 26.90
C VAL A 163 30.83 -11.69 28.09
N ILE A 164 29.52 -11.48 28.27
CA ILE A 164 28.75 -12.13 29.34
C ILE A 164 28.73 -13.66 29.15
N VAL A 165 28.55 -14.14 27.91
CA VAL A 165 28.59 -15.58 27.59
C VAL A 165 29.98 -16.17 27.88
N LEU A 166 31.07 -15.47 27.52
CA LEU A 166 32.44 -15.90 27.83
C LEU A 166 32.70 -15.98 29.33
N LEU A 167 32.26 -14.98 30.10
CA LEU A 167 32.40 -14.97 31.56
C LEU A 167 31.62 -16.12 32.22
N LEU A 168 30.40 -16.40 31.74
CA LEU A 168 29.59 -17.53 32.22
C LEU A 168 30.27 -18.88 31.94
N LEU A 169 30.84 -19.06 30.74
CA LEU A 169 31.57 -20.29 30.40
C LEU A 169 32.80 -20.48 31.29
N LEU A 170 33.57 -19.42 31.55
CA LEU A 170 34.72 -19.48 32.47
C LEU A 170 34.28 -19.80 33.91
N LEU A 171 33.19 -19.21 34.38
CA LEU A 171 32.65 -19.49 35.71
C LEU A 171 32.19 -20.94 35.84
N ILE A 172 31.51 -21.48 34.82
CA ILE A 172 31.12 -22.90 34.78
C ILE A 172 32.36 -23.80 34.84
N ARG A 173 33.42 -23.47 34.09
CA ARG A 173 34.68 -24.24 34.09
C ARG A 173 35.36 -24.18 35.46
N TYR A 174 35.41 -23.01 36.08
CA TYR A 174 35.95 -22.83 37.43
C TYR A 174 35.16 -23.64 38.47
N LEU A 175 33.82 -23.55 38.45
CA LEU A 175 32.96 -24.31 39.35
C LEU A 175 33.03 -25.82 39.12
N CYS A 176 33.15 -26.27 37.87
CA CYS A 176 33.39 -27.67 37.54
C CYS A 176 34.75 -28.15 38.07
N GLN A 177 35.79 -27.33 37.97
CA GLN A 177 37.10 -27.66 38.52
C GLN A 177 37.08 -27.71 40.05
N GLU A 178 36.39 -26.77 40.70
CA GLU A 178 36.28 -26.76 42.16
C GLU A 178 35.40 -27.92 42.67
N ARG A 179 34.34 -28.29 41.94
CA ARG A 179 33.58 -29.51 42.22
C ARG A 179 34.39 -30.78 41.97
N ARG A 180 35.22 -30.85 40.92
CA ARG A 180 36.15 -31.98 40.72
C ARG A 180 37.12 -32.10 41.89
N ARG A 181 37.72 -30.98 42.31
CA ARG A 181 38.62 -30.93 43.48
C ARG A 181 37.93 -31.35 44.78
N LYS A 182 36.61 -31.14 44.90
CA LYS A 182 35.78 -31.67 46.01
C LYS A 182 35.35 -33.13 45.84
N SER A 183 35.26 -33.64 44.61
CA SER A 183 34.88 -35.03 44.31
C SER A 183 36.07 -35.97 44.47
N ASP A 184 37.29 -35.53 44.14
CA ASP A 184 38.55 -36.26 44.39
C ASP A 184 38.84 -36.41 45.90
N ALA A 185 38.18 -35.61 46.76
CA ALA A 185 38.26 -35.71 48.21
C ALA A 185 37.12 -36.55 48.85
N ALA A 186 36.17 -37.04 48.05
CA ALA A 186 35.02 -37.82 48.53
C ALA A 186 35.07 -39.31 48.12
N GLU A 187 36.09 -39.75 47.38
CA GLU A 187 36.34 -41.17 47.07
C GLU A 187 37.36 -41.77 48.04
N ASN A 188 37.02 -41.75 49.34
CA ASN A 188 37.57 -42.67 50.33
C ASN A 188 36.52 -43.00 51.39
N ASP A 189 35.34 -43.46 50.95
CA ASP A 189 34.65 -44.49 51.70
C ASP A 189 33.52 -45.15 50.90
N THR A 190 33.57 -46.49 50.90
CA THR A 190 32.48 -47.45 50.63
C THR A 190 32.44 -48.11 49.23
N GLN A 191 32.97 -49.34 49.17
CA GLN A 191 32.49 -50.47 48.34
C GLN A 191 31.60 -51.38 49.23
N PRO A 192 30.92 -52.45 48.75
CA PRO A 192 30.54 -52.88 47.38
C PRO A 192 29.05 -53.31 47.23
N ALA A 193 28.56 -53.49 45.99
CA ALA A 193 27.83 -54.71 45.56
C ALA A 193 27.35 -54.63 44.09
N GLU A 194 27.75 -55.67 43.33
CA GLU A 194 27.04 -56.40 42.25
C GLU A 194 26.24 -55.71 41.13
N GLY A 195 26.55 -56.10 39.87
CA GLY A 195 25.50 -56.39 38.89
C GLY A 195 25.70 -55.91 37.44
N VAL A 196 26.18 -56.82 36.58
CA VAL A 196 25.78 -57.02 35.17
C VAL A 196 26.22 -56.02 34.07
N GLN A 197 27.24 -56.47 33.35
CA GLN A 197 27.54 -56.40 31.91
C GLN A 197 26.38 -56.07 30.93
N LEU A 198 26.57 -55.11 30.02
CA LEU A 198 26.50 -55.38 28.57
C LEU A 198 27.07 -54.22 27.71
N ASP A 199 27.73 -54.66 26.65
CA ASP A 199 28.44 -53.94 25.58
C ASP A 199 27.46 -53.20 24.62
N HIS A 200 27.90 -52.10 24.00
CA HIS A 200 28.00 -52.01 22.53
C HIS A 200 28.38 -50.61 22.02
N GLN A 201 29.52 -50.61 21.33
CA GLN A 201 30.05 -49.68 20.34
C GLN A 201 29.05 -49.32 19.22
N ALA A 202 29.12 -48.08 18.69
CA ALA A 202 29.43 -47.79 17.28
C ALA A 202 28.93 -46.40 16.83
N ALA A 203 29.87 -45.52 16.47
CA ALA A 203 29.66 -44.57 15.39
C ALA A 203 29.78 -45.30 14.04
N PRO A 204 29.21 -44.78 12.94
CA PRO A 204 30.08 -43.94 12.12
C PRO A 204 29.39 -42.73 11.46
N SER A 205 30.25 -41.74 11.25
CA SER A 205 30.17 -40.58 10.37
C SER A 205 29.65 -40.85 8.96
N THR A 206 28.88 -39.89 8.42
CA THR A 206 28.87 -39.51 6.98
C THR A 206 28.22 -38.11 6.81
N CYS A 207 28.89 -37.23 6.07
CA CYS A 207 28.37 -35.98 5.46
C CYS A 207 28.62 -36.09 3.93
N PRO A 208 28.14 -35.21 3.02
CA PRO A 208 27.31 -34.00 3.15
C PRO A 208 26.10 -33.97 2.16
N GLN A 209 25.25 -32.94 2.18
CA GLN A 209 24.29 -32.66 1.11
C GLN A 209 24.50 -31.26 0.53
N ASP A 210 24.42 -31.24 -0.79
CA ASP A 210 24.90 -30.29 -1.77
C ASP A 210 23.99 -29.06 -1.93
N VAL A 211 24.61 -27.92 -2.25
CA VAL A 211 23.94 -26.63 -2.45
C VAL A 211 23.93 -26.35 -3.95
N THR A 212 22.74 -26.24 -4.55
CA THR A 212 22.60 -25.68 -5.90
C THR A 212 21.68 -24.47 -5.86
N HIS A 213 22.25 -23.28 -5.66
CA HIS A 213 21.58 -22.02 -5.95
C HIS A 213 21.66 -21.76 -7.46
N SER A 214 20.53 -21.77 -8.16
CA SER A 214 20.45 -21.28 -9.54
C SER A 214 20.28 -19.76 -9.54
N THR A 215 21.30 -19.05 -10.04
CA THR A 215 21.33 -17.59 -10.19
C THR A 215 20.61 -17.17 -11.48
N LEU A 216 19.50 -16.42 -11.37
CA LEU A 216 18.85 -15.76 -12.51
C LEU A 216 19.56 -14.44 -12.81
N ARG A 217 20.15 -14.36 -14.01
CA ARG A 217 20.84 -13.18 -14.57
C ARG A 217 19.81 -12.33 -15.32
N TRP A 218 19.55 -11.12 -14.85
CA TRP A 218 18.80 -10.12 -15.63
C TRP A 218 19.79 -9.19 -16.34
N GLU A 219 19.66 -9.05 -17.66
CA GLU A 219 20.33 -8.00 -18.43
C GLU A 219 19.31 -6.92 -18.76
N THR A 220 19.57 -5.71 -18.28
CA THR A 220 18.78 -4.51 -18.58
C THR A 220 19.16 -4.01 -19.97
N ILE A 221 18.21 -4.06 -20.91
CA ILE A 221 18.30 -3.33 -22.16
C ILE A 221 17.64 -1.96 -21.94
N ALA A 222 18.46 -0.91 -21.97
CA ALA A 222 18.02 0.47 -21.92
C ALA A 222 17.21 0.84 -23.18
N ALA A 223 16.05 1.47 -23.00
CA ALA A 223 15.34 2.18 -24.06
C ALA A 223 15.81 3.64 -24.12
N PRO A 224 15.99 4.24 -25.32
CA PRO A 224 16.46 5.62 -25.47
C PRO A 224 15.39 6.65 -25.06
N PRO A 225 15.78 7.89 -24.71
CA PRO A 225 14.86 8.91 -24.24
C PRO A 225 14.07 9.51 -25.41
N SER A 226 12.76 9.27 -25.46
CA SER A 226 11.88 9.98 -26.37
C SER A 226 11.42 11.30 -25.75
N ARG A 227 11.89 12.36 -26.40
CA ARG A 227 11.59 13.79 -26.27
C ARG A 227 10.13 14.13 -25.91
N SER A 228 10.07 15.15 -25.05
CA SER A 228 8.96 16.04 -24.71
C SER A 228 7.99 16.40 -25.84
N GLY A 229 6.72 16.41 -25.50
CA GLY A 229 5.65 17.12 -26.19
C GLY A 229 4.32 16.79 -25.53
N GLU A 230 3.87 17.61 -24.58
CA GLU A 230 2.52 17.52 -24.00
C GLU A 230 1.51 17.97 -25.07
N PRO A 231 0.60 17.10 -25.54
CA PRO A 231 -0.48 17.54 -26.41
C PRO A 231 -1.54 18.31 -25.61
N PRO A 232 -2.27 19.26 -26.23
CA PRO A 232 -3.37 19.95 -25.57
C PRO A 232 -4.42 18.92 -25.12
N ALA A 233 -4.97 19.11 -23.92
CA ALA A 233 -5.89 18.20 -23.26
C ALA A 233 -7.09 17.85 -24.18
N GLU A 234 -7.05 16.65 -24.76
CA GLU A 234 -8.21 16.04 -25.41
C GLU A 234 -9.30 15.74 -24.38
N PRO A 235 -10.58 15.75 -24.76
CA PRO A 235 -11.68 15.38 -23.89
C PRO A 235 -11.55 13.90 -23.45
N THR A 236 -11.06 13.68 -22.24
CA THR A 236 -10.96 12.35 -21.64
C THR A 236 -12.30 11.92 -21.07
N LEU A 237 -12.75 10.73 -21.49
CA LEU A 237 -13.90 10.03 -20.93
C LEU A 237 -13.46 9.29 -19.65
N TYR A 238 -14.17 9.53 -18.55
CA TYR A 238 -13.93 8.83 -17.30
C TYR A 238 -15.15 7.96 -16.94
N ALA A 239 -14.89 6.70 -16.59
CA ALA A 239 -15.89 5.72 -16.22
C ALA A 239 -15.78 5.41 -14.73
N THR A 240 -16.91 5.38 -14.01
CA THR A 240 -16.92 5.16 -12.56
C THR A 240 -18.03 4.20 -12.16
N LEU A 241 -17.75 3.20 -11.32
CA LEU A 241 -18.79 2.32 -10.81
C LEU A 241 -19.71 3.11 -9.86
N ALA A 242 -20.99 2.77 -9.78
CA ALA A 242 -21.94 3.32 -8.83
C ALA A 242 -22.45 2.18 -7.95
N ILE A 243 -22.02 2.22 -6.69
CA ILE A 243 -22.44 1.30 -5.65
C ILE A 243 -23.65 1.96 -4.94
N HIS A 244 -24.72 1.21 -4.67
CA HIS A 244 -25.89 1.64 -3.89
C HIS A 244 -26.12 0.67 -2.74
#